data_AF-D0EZB5-F1
#
_entry.id   AF-D0EZB5-F1
#
_cell.length_a   1.000
_cell.length_b   1.000
_cell.length_c   1.000
_cell.angle_alpha   90.00
_cell.angle_beta   90.00
_cell.angle_gamma   90.00
#
_symmetry.space_group_name_H-M   'P 1'
#
loop_
_entity.id
_entity.type
_entity.pdbx_description
1 polymer ?
#
loop_
_entity_poly.entity_id
_entity_poly.type
_entity_poly.pdbx_seq_one_letter_code
_entity_poly.pdbx_strand_id
1 'polypeptide(L)'
;ADSTYMPVQAKGAVFSAEEVPSVGGRTGFADMRAAYDALDPAIKARIEGLNAYHSLHYSQGRVGHQTKKLDGEYSGYGLHDGPVPLRPLVKIHPET
;
A
#
# COMPACT_ATOMS: atom_id res chain seq x y z
N ALA A 1 -2.30 -0.28 -2.85
CA ALA A 1 -1.30 0.23 -3.80
C ALA A 1 0.07 -0.28 -3.37
N ASP A 2 0.93 -0.61 -4.33
CA ASP A 2 2.23 -1.22 -4.05
C ASP A 2 3.18 -0.22 -3.37
N SER A 3 4.04 -0.76 -2.51
CA SER A 3 5.16 -0.01 -1.90
C SER A 3 4.77 1.24 -1.12
N THR A 4 3.52 1.38 -0.66
CA THR A 4 3.11 2.53 0.17
C THR A 4 3.89 2.60 1.50
N TYR A 5 4.44 1.48 1.96
CA TYR A 5 5.30 1.37 3.15
C TYR A 5 6.77 1.76 2.90
N MET A 6 7.17 2.06 1.66
CA MET A 6 8.52 2.51 1.32
C MET A 6 8.63 4.04 1.35
N PRO A 7 9.81 4.64 1.56
CA PRO A 7 9.98 6.11 1.48
C PRO A 7 9.53 6.69 0.13
N VAL A 8 9.90 6.02 -0.97
CA VAL A 8 9.48 6.36 -2.34
C VAL A 8 8.46 5.32 -2.82
N GLN A 9 7.29 5.80 -3.26
CA GLN A 9 6.20 4.94 -3.74
C GLN A 9 6.37 4.60 -5.22
N ALA A 10 5.98 3.39 -5.60
CA ALA A 10 5.78 3.07 -7.01
C ALA A 10 4.63 3.93 -7.58
N LYS A 11 4.81 4.51 -8.77
CA LYS A 11 3.75 5.25 -9.49
C LYS A 11 2.71 4.29 -10.09
N GLY A 12 3.16 3.11 -10.49
CA GLY A 12 2.34 2.07 -11.09
C GLY A 12 3.12 0.76 -11.19
N ALA A 13 2.49 -0.26 -11.74
CA ALA A 13 3.07 -1.56 -11.96
C ALA A 13 2.81 -2.01 -13.40
N VAL A 14 3.77 -2.77 -13.95
CA VAL A 14 3.61 -3.51 -15.20
C VAL A 14 3.84 -4.97 -14.85
N PHE A 15 2.94 -5.85 -15.25
CA PHE A 15 3.05 -7.28 -14.98
C PHE A 15 2.85 -8.09 -16.26
N SER A 16 3.64 -9.16 -16.40
CA SER A 16 3.46 -10.23 -17.37
C SER A 16 3.16 -11.53 -16.61
N ALA A 17 2.36 -12.41 -17.22
CA ALA A 17 2.16 -13.76 -16.71
C ALA A 17 2.96 -14.73 -17.58
N GLU A 18 3.97 -15.38 -16.98
CA GLU A 18 4.75 -16.43 -17.64
C GLU A 18 3.95 -17.74 -17.71
N GLU A 19 3.21 -18.04 -16.64
CA GLU A 19 2.31 -19.18 -16.56
C GLU A 19 0.92 -18.70 -16.13
N VAL A 20 -0.13 -19.17 -16.82
CA VAL A 20 -1.52 -18.83 -16.53
C VAL A 20 -2.28 -20.11 -16.16
N PRO A 21 -2.82 -20.22 -14.94
CA PRO A 21 -3.59 -21.40 -14.55
C PRO A 21 -4.89 -21.50 -15.35
N SER A 22 -5.31 -22.72 -15.68
CA SER A 22 -6.56 -22.97 -16.44
C SER A 22 -7.83 -22.57 -15.66
N VAL A 23 -7.75 -22.49 -14.33
CA VAL A 23 -8.84 -22.06 -13.44
C VAL A 23 -8.26 -21.17 -12.34
N GLY A 24 -8.89 -20.03 -12.07
CA GLY A 24 -8.47 -19.09 -11.02
C GLY A 24 -7.51 -18.01 -11.55
N GLY A 25 -6.55 -17.58 -10.72
CA GLY A 25 -5.47 -16.65 -11.12
C GLY A 25 -5.88 -15.21 -11.46
N ARG A 26 -7.10 -14.79 -11.14
CA ARG A 26 -7.60 -13.44 -11.46
C ARG A 26 -7.01 -12.41 -10.50
N THR A 27 -6.58 -11.28 -11.04
CA THR A 27 -6.22 -10.08 -10.27
C THR A 27 -7.39 -9.10 -10.28
N GLY A 28 -7.89 -8.75 -9.10
CA GLY A 28 -8.90 -7.70 -8.95
C GLY A 28 -8.26 -6.33 -8.80
N PHE A 29 -8.85 -5.31 -9.43
CA PHE A 29 -8.48 -3.91 -9.26
C PHE A 29 -9.67 -3.12 -8.72
N ALA A 30 -9.38 -2.06 -7.96
CA ALA A 30 -10.37 -1.13 -7.48
C ALA A 30 -9.86 0.31 -7.67
N ASP A 31 -10.68 1.16 -8.27
CA ASP A 31 -10.37 2.58 -8.43
C ASP A 31 -10.69 3.33 -7.13
N MET A 32 -9.64 3.73 -6.40
CA MET A 32 -9.79 4.46 -5.14
C MET A 32 -10.31 5.88 -5.33
N ARG A 33 -10.22 6.47 -6.54
CA ARG A 33 -10.84 7.76 -6.85
C ARG A 33 -12.35 7.60 -6.92
N ALA A 34 -12.84 6.62 -7.68
CA ALA A 34 -14.27 6.30 -7.74
C ALA A 34 -14.82 5.91 -6.36
N ALA A 35 -14.04 5.15 -5.57
CA ALA A 35 -14.41 4.83 -4.20
C ALA A 35 -14.52 6.09 -3.32
N TYR A 36 -13.57 7.03 -3.44
CA TYR A 36 -13.64 8.32 -2.75
C TYR A 36 -14.86 9.13 -3.20
N ASP A 37 -15.12 9.23 -4.50
CA ASP A 37 -16.25 9.97 -5.06
C ASP A 37 -17.60 9.47 -4.55
N ALA A 38 -17.73 8.15 -4.37
CA ALA A 38 -18.91 7.49 -3.83
C ALA A 38 -19.13 7.68 -2.31
N LEU A 39 -18.15 8.25 -1.57
CA LEU A 39 -18.31 8.51 -0.14
C LEU A 39 -19.30 9.64 0.13
N ASP A 40 -20.08 9.49 1.20
CA ASP A 40 -20.94 10.55 1.73
C ASP A 40 -20.11 11.80 2.10
N PRO A 41 -20.66 13.01 1.94
CA PRO A 41 -19.96 14.25 2.30
C PRO A 41 -19.46 14.28 3.76
N ALA A 42 -20.20 13.67 4.69
CA ALA A 42 -19.81 13.59 6.09
C ALA A 42 -18.53 12.76 6.29
N ILE A 43 -18.34 11.69 5.51
CA ILE A 43 -17.12 10.88 5.58
C ILE A 43 -15.96 11.62 4.93
N LYS A 44 -16.17 12.24 3.76
CA LYS A 44 -15.14 13.07 3.09
C LYS A 44 -14.59 14.13 4.05
N ALA A 45 -15.49 14.91 4.68
CA ALA A 45 -15.13 15.93 5.66
C ALA A 45 -14.36 15.36 6.86
N ARG A 46 -14.73 14.17 7.32
CA ARG A 46 -14.04 13.49 8.44
C ARG A 46 -12.62 13.06 8.10
N ILE A 47 -12.35 12.68 6.84
CA ILE A 47 -11.05 12.10 6.44
C ILE A 47 -10.08 13.07 5.76
N GLU A 48 -10.56 14.24 5.32
CA GLU A 48 -9.81 15.25 4.55
C GLU A 48 -8.42 15.58 5.13
N GLY A 49 -8.31 15.77 6.45
CA GLY A 49 -7.06 16.13 7.13
C GLY A 49 -6.31 14.96 7.78
N LEU A 50 -6.81 13.73 7.63
CA LEU A 50 -6.23 12.58 8.31
C LEU A 50 -5.00 12.04 7.59
N ASN A 51 -4.14 11.39 8.37
CA ASN A 51 -2.95 10.71 7.89
C ASN A 51 -2.94 9.26 8.40
N ALA A 52 -2.26 8.37 7.67
CA ALA A 52 -2.06 6.98 8.03
C ALA A 52 -0.59 6.58 7.95
N TYR A 53 -0.15 5.72 8.86
CA TYR A 53 1.15 5.07 8.78
C TYR A 53 1.04 3.80 7.94
N HIS A 54 1.97 3.62 7.00
CA HIS A 54 1.99 2.47 6.10
C HIS A 54 3.19 1.59 6.45
N SER A 55 2.95 0.39 6.99
CA SER A 55 4.02 -0.56 7.34
C SER A 55 3.78 -1.92 6.71
N LEU A 56 4.86 -2.67 6.52
CA LEU A 56 4.82 -4.01 5.96
C LEU A 56 4.57 -5.11 7.02
N HIS A 57 4.80 -4.77 8.30
CA HIS A 57 4.75 -5.67 9.46
C HIS A 57 3.47 -6.50 9.56
N TYR A 58 2.30 -5.88 9.37
CA TYR A 58 1.03 -6.61 9.52
C TYR A 58 0.93 -7.78 8.55
N SER A 59 1.25 -7.55 7.28
CA SER A 59 1.17 -8.58 6.24
C SER A 59 2.23 -9.67 6.41
N GLN A 60 3.47 -9.28 6.71
CA GLN A 60 4.61 -10.18 6.85
C GLN A 60 4.52 -11.01 8.13
N GLY A 61 4.02 -10.41 9.21
CA GLY A 61 3.79 -11.13 10.46
C GLY A 61 2.77 -12.26 10.32
N ARG A 62 1.77 -12.12 9.43
CA ARG A 62 0.77 -13.17 9.16
C ARG A 62 1.35 -14.40 8.45
N VAL A 63 2.49 -14.26 7.80
CA VAL A 63 3.21 -15.36 7.13
C VAL A 63 4.46 -15.79 7.91
N GLY A 64 4.61 -15.35 9.16
CA GLY A 64 5.69 -15.77 10.06
C GLY A 64 7.00 -14.97 9.92
N HIS A 65 7.06 -13.98 9.04
CA HIS A 65 8.23 -13.11 8.93
C HIS A 65 8.22 -12.08 10.06
N GLN A 66 9.21 -12.18 10.94
CA GLN A 66 9.41 -11.30 12.09
C GLN A 66 10.84 -10.76 12.06
N THR A 67 11.13 -9.73 11.26
CA THR A 67 12.45 -9.10 11.26
C THR A 67 12.40 -7.82 12.09
N LYS A 68 12.90 -7.90 13.33
CA LYS A 68 12.98 -6.78 14.29
C LYS A 68 14.33 -6.06 14.29
N LYS A 69 15.13 -6.24 13.25
CA LYS A 69 16.50 -5.73 13.22
C LYS A 69 16.74 -4.93 11.96
N LEU A 70 17.38 -3.79 12.12
CA LEU A 70 17.75 -2.87 11.05
C LEU A 70 18.72 -3.49 10.03
N ASP A 71 19.43 -4.56 10.40
CA ASP A 71 20.36 -5.32 9.57
C ASP A 71 19.76 -6.60 8.96
N GLY A 72 18.45 -6.84 9.14
CA GLY A 72 17.78 -8.01 8.57
C GLY A 72 17.75 -7.96 7.03
N GLU A 73 17.77 -9.13 6.39
CA GLU A 73 17.76 -9.30 4.93
C GLU A 73 16.62 -8.54 4.23
N TYR A 74 15.49 -8.32 4.93
CA TYR A 74 14.30 -7.64 4.43
C TYR A 74 14.20 -6.16 4.83
N SER A 75 15.17 -5.63 5.57
CA SER A 75 15.20 -4.23 6.01
C SER A 75 15.18 -3.27 4.82
N GLY A 76 15.93 -3.58 3.75
CA GLY A 76 15.94 -2.78 2.50
C GLY A 76 14.61 -2.73 1.76
N TYR A 77 13.65 -3.61 2.09
CA TYR A 77 12.32 -3.69 1.51
C TYR A 77 11.23 -3.18 2.47
N GLY A 78 11.59 -2.42 3.50
CA GLY A 78 10.63 -1.75 4.39
C GLY A 78 10.10 -2.63 5.53
N LEU A 79 10.69 -3.80 5.77
CA LEU A 79 10.44 -4.61 6.98
C LEU A 79 11.52 -4.31 8.03
N HIS A 80 11.40 -3.14 8.66
CA HIS A 80 12.36 -2.60 9.62
C HIS A 80 11.68 -1.83 10.76
N ASP A 81 12.36 -1.68 11.89
CA ASP A 81 11.91 -0.86 13.04
C ASP A 81 12.31 0.63 12.93
N GLY A 82 12.79 1.07 11.76
CA GLY A 82 13.06 2.47 11.43
C GLY A 82 11.80 3.31 11.16
N PRO A 83 11.96 4.56 10.68
CA PRO A 83 10.84 5.47 10.41
C PRO A 83 9.83 4.87 9.43
N VAL A 84 8.56 4.89 9.82
CA VAL A 84 7.44 4.40 8.99
C VAL A 84 6.84 5.59 8.21
N PRO A 85 6.62 5.47 6.89
CA PRO A 85 6.01 6.54 6.13
C PRO A 85 4.61 6.92 6.65
N LEU A 86 4.46 8.19 7.05
CA LEU A 86 3.18 8.83 7.34
C LEU A 86 2.66 9.50 6.06
N ARG A 87 1.41 9.23 5.69
CA ARG A 87 0.83 9.69 4.42
C ARG A 87 -0.55 10.30 4.63
N PRO A 88 -0.93 11.31 3.83
CA PRO A 88 -2.31 11.76 3.75
C PRO A 88 -3.24 10.59 3.42
N LEU A 89 -4.34 10.47 4.17
CA LEU A 89 -5.35 9.45 3.93
C LEU A 89 -6.08 9.69 2.60
N VAL A 90 -6.28 10.95 2.26
CA VAL A 90 -6.74 11.41 0.94
C VAL A 90 -5.56 12.04 0.21
N LYS A 91 -5.28 11.57 -1.00
CA LYS A 91 -4.17 12.05 -1.83
C LYS A 91 -4.70 12.68 -3.11
N ILE A 92 -4.24 13.89 -3.42
CA ILE A 92 -4.45 14.52 -4.73
C ILE A 92 -3.50 13.87 -5.74
N HIS A 93 -4.04 13.42 -6.87
CA HIS A 93 -3.23 12.83 -7.93
C HIS A 93 -2.47 13.96 -8.66
N PRO A 94 -1.15 13.85 -8.89
CA PRO A 94 -0.35 14.97 -9.39
C PRO A 94 -0.61 15.33 -10.85
N GLU A 95 -1.29 14.46 -11.61
CA GLU A 95 -1.52 14.63 -13.05
C GLU A 95 -3.01 14.72 -13.42
N THR A 96 -3.93 14.46 -12.48
CA THR A 96 -5.39 14.46 -12.72
C THR A 96 -6.09 15.05 -11.51
#